data_AF-A0A6P8H0Z9-F1
#
_entry.id   AF-A0A6P8H0Z9-F1
#
_cell.length_a   1.000
_cell.length_b   1.000
_cell.length_c   1.000
_cell.angle_alpha   90.00
_cell.angle_beta   90.00
_cell.angle_gamma   90.00
#
_symmetry.space_group_name_H-M   'P 1'
#
loop_
_entity.id
_entity.type
_entity.pdbx_description
1 polymer ?
#
loop_
_entity_poly.entity_id
_entity_poly.type
_entity_poly.pdbx_seq_one_letter_code
_entity_poly.pdbx_strand_id
1 'polypeptide(L)'
;MTGKYLFKIREENRLPQVSVQKVAQATSELLTVAMKGLKRKVDEILTDHNVGQLHEIDEAFEDCVTPFQHLKTTWMLSQFQDKMDSYVEPKRIILNSTRVYKKVKNKYKCMEVEKDFYYVSILKTLQEQLQFKDILQMVFSNSASCLQNNEYLEDFDQGLLVKKMHPLFSYDDSALKLLIYYDDVNIVNPMTNKAHQLGFFY
;
A
#
# COMPACT_ATOMS: atom_id res chain seq x y z
N MET A 1 -13.78 7.88 1.47
CA MET A 1 -14.18 6.51 1.90
C MET A 1 -14.12 5.49 0.77
N THR A 2 -14.56 5.83 -0.45
CA THR A 2 -14.66 4.91 -1.60
C THR A 2 -13.34 4.31 -2.09
N GLY A 3 -12.22 5.05 -2.04
CA GLY A 3 -10.92 4.45 -2.40
C GLY A 3 -10.46 3.35 -1.45
N LYS A 4 -10.72 3.48 -0.13
CA LYS A 4 -10.39 2.44 0.86
C LYS A 4 -11.12 1.12 0.57
N TYR A 5 -12.36 1.19 0.07
CA TYR A 5 -13.13 0.00 -0.33
C TYR A 5 -12.46 -0.76 -1.48
N LEU A 6 -12.06 -0.07 -2.56
CA LEU A 6 -11.41 -0.72 -3.69
C LEU A 6 -10.02 -1.27 -3.33
N PHE A 7 -9.26 -0.54 -2.51
CA PHE A 7 -7.97 -1.02 -2.00
C PHE A 7 -8.14 -2.29 -1.15
N LYS A 8 -9.08 -2.29 -0.20
CA LYS A 8 -9.37 -3.45 0.63
C LYS A 8 -9.70 -4.68 -0.23
N ILE A 9 -10.62 -4.54 -1.18
CA ILE A 9 -11.00 -5.64 -2.08
C ILE A 9 -9.81 -6.12 -2.91
N ARG A 10 -8.99 -5.20 -3.44
CA ARG A 10 -7.80 -5.54 -4.21
C ARG A 10 -6.82 -6.37 -3.40
N GLU A 11 -6.49 -5.92 -2.18
CA GLU A 11 -5.48 -6.55 -1.34
C GLU A 11 -5.97 -7.90 -0.77
N GLU A 12 -7.20 -7.97 -0.28
CA GLU A 12 -7.78 -9.20 0.29
C GLU A 12 -7.92 -10.31 -0.77
N ASN A 13 -8.22 -9.94 -2.01
CA ASN A 13 -8.51 -10.90 -3.08
C ASN A 13 -7.40 -10.98 -4.15
N ARG A 14 -6.27 -10.27 -3.94
CA ARG A 14 -5.12 -10.20 -4.87
C ARG A 14 -5.54 -9.92 -6.31
N LEU A 15 -6.48 -9.00 -6.49
CA LEU A 15 -7.08 -8.74 -7.81
C LEU A 15 -6.13 -7.95 -8.70
N PRO A 16 -6.02 -8.29 -10.00
CA PRO A 16 -5.32 -7.46 -10.97
C PRO A 16 -6.08 -6.15 -11.17
N GLN A 17 -5.35 -5.09 -11.57
CA GLN A 17 -5.89 -3.75 -11.72
C GLN A 17 -7.14 -3.67 -12.62
N VAL A 18 -7.17 -4.46 -13.70
CA VAL A 18 -8.33 -4.54 -14.62
C VAL A 18 -9.57 -5.06 -13.90
N SER A 19 -9.42 -6.02 -12.98
CA SER A 19 -10.53 -6.53 -12.18
C SER A 19 -11.01 -5.48 -11.18
N VAL A 20 -10.10 -4.73 -10.54
CA VAL A 20 -10.46 -3.63 -9.64
C VAL A 20 -11.26 -2.55 -10.38
N GLN A 21 -10.87 -2.22 -11.61
CA GLN A 21 -11.62 -1.27 -12.46
C GLN A 21 -13.02 -1.79 -12.81
N LYS A 22 -13.16 -3.08 -13.13
CA LYS A 22 -14.47 -3.70 -13.38
C LYS A 22 -15.36 -3.67 -12.13
N VAL A 23 -14.80 -3.95 -10.95
CA VAL A 23 -15.52 -3.85 -9.67
C VAL A 23 -15.96 -2.41 -9.42
N ALA A 24 -15.08 -1.43 -9.63
CA ALA A 24 -15.40 -0.01 -9.50
C ALA A 24 -16.53 0.41 -10.44
N GLN A 25 -16.49 -0.05 -11.70
CA GLN A 25 -17.54 0.21 -12.68
C GLN A 25 -18.88 -0.41 -12.25
N ALA A 26 -18.92 -1.71 -11.99
CA ALA A 26 -20.14 -2.40 -11.58
C ALA A 26 -20.74 -1.81 -10.29
N THR A 27 -19.89 -1.45 -9.33
CA THR A 27 -20.32 -0.80 -8.09
C THR A 27 -20.89 0.60 -8.36
N SER A 28 -20.29 1.37 -9.28
CA SER A 28 -20.82 2.68 -9.69
C SER A 28 -22.18 2.57 -10.36
N GLU A 29 -22.35 1.60 -11.25
CA GLU A 29 -23.61 1.33 -11.95
C GLU A 29 -24.71 0.95 -10.94
N LEU A 30 -24.41 0.05 -10.00
CA LEU A 30 -25.34 -0.34 -8.94
C LEU A 30 -25.76 0.85 -8.07
N LEU A 31 -24.80 1.66 -7.61
CA LEU A 31 -25.08 2.86 -6.81
C LEU A 31 -25.91 3.88 -7.60
N THR A 32 -25.62 4.08 -8.88
CA THR A 32 -26.39 4.99 -9.74
C THR A 32 -27.85 4.57 -9.82
N VAL A 33 -28.12 3.27 -10.02
CA VAL A 33 -29.49 2.74 -10.09
C VAL A 33 -30.20 2.89 -8.74
N ALA A 34 -29.54 2.52 -7.64
CA ALA A 34 -30.09 2.64 -6.30
C ALA A 34 -30.42 4.10 -5.93
N MET A 35 -29.50 5.02 -6.20
CA MET A 35 -29.67 6.45 -5.89
C MET A 35 -30.74 7.11 -6.75
N LYS A 36 -30.85 6.78 -8.05
CA LYS A 36 -31.96 7.24 -8.88
C LYS A 36 -33.31 6.75 -8.38
N GLY A 37 -33.38 5.48 -7.95
CA GLY A 37 -34.59 4.90 -7.37
C GLY A 37 -34.98 5.58 -6.05
N LEU A 38 -34.00 5.90 -5.20
CA LEU A 38 -34.22 6.61 -3.95
C LEU A 38 -34.65 8.07 -4.20
N LYS A 39 -33.97 8.77 -5.11
CA LYS A 39 -34.31 10.14 -5.50
C LYS A 39 -35.77 10.24 -5.95
N ARG A 40 -36.18 9.34 -6.86
CA ARG A 40 -37.58 9.30 -7.34
C ARG A 40 -38.58 9.16 -6.19
N LYS A 41 -38.31 8.30 -5.21
CA LYS A 41 -39.18 8.15 -4.03
C LYS A 41 -39.24 9.41 -3.18
N VAL A 42 -38.11 10.11 -3.03
CA VAL A 42 -38.06 11.40 -2.33
C VAL A 42 -38.87 12.46 -3.09
N ASP A 43 -38.69 12.55 -4.41
CA ASP A 43 -39.44 13.48 -5.26
C ASP A 43 -40.96 13.23 -5.20
N GLU A 44 -41.38 11.95 -5.21
CA GLU A 44 -42.77 11.53 -5.02
C GLU A 44 -43.32 12.02 -3.67
N ILE A 45 -42.58 11.82 -2.58
CA ILE A 45 -42.99 12.27 -1.23
C ILE A 45 -43.09 13.79 -1.13
N LEU A 46 -42.13 14.52 -1.71
CA LEU A 46 -42.13 15.99 -1.69
C LEU A 46 -43.33 16.54 -2.48
N THR A 47 -43.61 15.95 -3.64
CA THR A 47 -44.75 16.32 -4.48
C THR A 47 -46.08 16.07 -3.75
N ASP A 48 -46.23 14.92 -3.10
CA ASP A 48 -47.43 14.58 -2.30
C ASP A 48 -47.68 15.56 -1.15
N HIS A 49 -46.63 16.19 -0.62
CA HIS A 49 -46.72 17.18 0.46
C HIS A 49 -46.69 18.64 -0.03
N ASN A 50 -46.81 18.89 -1.34
CA ASN A 50 -46.70 20.23 -1.95
C ASN A 50 -45.41 20.98 -1.58
N VAL A 51 -44.33 20.25 -1.32
CA VAL A 51 -43.00 20.84 -1.16
C VAL A 51 -42.41 20.99 -2.57
N GLY A 52 -42.09 22.23 -2.95
CA GLY A 52 -41.44 22.51 -4.24
C GLY A 52 -40.08 21.82 -4.37
N GLN A 53 -39.54 21.77 -5.59
CA GLN A 53 -38.20 21.23 -5.83
C GLN A 53 -37.15 21.94 -4.97
N LEU A 54 -36.44 21.17 -4.17
CA LEU A 54 -35.35 21.64 -3.32
C LEU A 54 -34.02 21.31 -4.01
N HIS A 55 -33.34 22.35 -4.49
CA HIS A 55 -32.05 22.20 -5.16
C HIS A 55 -31.01 21.47 -4.31
N GLU A 56 -31.06 21.65 -2.98
CA GLU A 56 -30.13 20.99 -2.05
C GLU A 56 -30.31 19.46 -2.04
N ILE A 57 -31.52 18.97 -2.28
CA ILE A 57 -31.80 17.54 -2.40
C ILE A 57 -31.22 17.02 -3.71
N ASP A 58 -31.43 17.75 -4.81
CA ASP A 58 -30.86 17.40 -6.11
C ASP A 58 -29.32 17.30 -6.06
N GLU A 59 -28.65 18.31 -5.47
CA GLU A 59 -27.19 18.28 -5.27
C GLU A 59 -26.74 17.09 -4.42
N ALA A 60 -27.44 16.78 -3.32
CA ALA A 60 -27.10 15.66 -2.45
C ALA A 60 -27.15 14.30 -3.18
N PHE A 61 -28.04 14.16 -4.17
CA PHE A 61 -28.10 12.96 -5.00
C PHE A 61 -27.05 12.94 -6.12
N GLU A 62 -26.64 14.09 -6.64
CA GLU A 62 -25.58 14.19 -7.67
C GLU A 62 -24.20 13.79 -7.14
N ASP A 63 -23.88 14.15 -5.89
CA ASP A 63 -22.62 13.77 -5.22
C ASP A 63 -22.40 12.25 -5.13
N CYS A 64 -23.47 11.47 -5.25
CA CYS A 64 -23.43 10.01 -5.13
C CYS A 64 -23.30 9.25 -6.47
N VAL A 65 -23.34 9.93 -7.61
CA VAL A 65 -23.43 9.28 -8.94
C VAL A 65 -22.08 8.73 -9.42
N THR A 66 -20.96 9.24 -8.90
CA THR A 66 -19.62 8.82 -9.38
C THR A 66 -18.61 8.57 -8.25
N PRO A 67 -18.89 7.64 -7.32
CA PRO A 67 -18.10 7.41 -6.10
C PRO A 67 -16.62 7.09 -6.34
N PHE A 68 -16.26 6.62 -7.54
CA PHE A 68 -14.90 6.24 -7.93
C PHE A 68 -14.36 7.04 -9.13
N GLN A 69 -14.91 8.23 -9.42
CA GLN A 69 -14.46 9.06 -10.56
C GLN A 69 -12.95 9.34 -10.53
N HIS A 70 -12.41 9.54 -9.33
CA HIS A 70 -10.99 9.78 -9.09
C HIS A 70 -10.13 8.52 -9.01
N LEU A 71 -10.62 7.36 -9.47
CA LEU A 71 -9.91 6.07 -9.43
C LEU A 71 -10.01 5.30 -10.74
N LYS A 72 -10.43 5.96 -11.84
CA LYS A 72 -10.65 5.30 -13.13
C LYS A 72 -9.35 4.86 -13.81
N THR A 73 -8.26 5.61 -13.65
CA THR A 73 -6.99 5.33 -14.31
C THR A 73 -5.91 4.91 -13.31
N THR A 74 -4.87 4.23 -13.81
CA THR A 74 -3.67 3.89 -13.02
C THR A 74 -3.01 5.13 -12.44
N TRP A 75 -3.00 6.24 -13.21
CA TRP A 75 -2.51 7.54 -12.74
C TRP A 75 -3.35 8.09 -11.58
N MET A 76 -4.68 7.99 -11.68
CA MET A 76 -5.61 8.43 -10.64
C MET A 76 -5.51 7.57 -9.35
N LEU A 77 -5.26 6.25 -9.47
CA LEU A 77 -4.91 5.43 -8.31
C LEU A 77 -3.60 5.86 -7.68
N SER A 78 -2.56 6.11 -8.48
CA SER A 78 -1.27 6.58 -7.98
C SER A 78 -1.45 7.88 -7.20
N GLN A 79 -2.18 8.86 -7.77
CA GLN A 79 -2.52 10.13 -7.10
C GLN A 79 -3.36 9.94 -5.84
N PHE A 80 -4.20 8.92 -5.77
CA PHE A 80 -4.95 8.60 -4.56
C PHE A 80 -4.06 7.91 -3.51
N GLN A 81 -3.13 7.05 -3.92
CA GLN A 81 -2.12 6.45 -3.04
C GLN A 81 -1.20 7.53 -2.46
N ASP A 82 -0.79 8.49 -3.26
CA ASP A 82 0.00 9.65 -2.81
C ASP A 82 -0.75 10.52 -1.78
N LYS A 83 -2.09 10.45 -1.77
CA LYS A 83 -2.98 11.12 -0.81
C LYS A 83 -3.39 10.24 0.37
N MET A 84 -3.02 8.95 0.37
CA MET A 84 -3.16 8.12 1.55
C MET A 84 -1.94 8.39 2.42
N ASP A 85 -2.15 9.04 3.57
CA ASP A 85 -1.08 9.46 4.48
C ASP A 85 -0.07 8.33 4.77
N SER A 86 -0.54 7.08 4.82
CA SER A 86 0.28 5.91 5.16
C SER A 86 1.02 5.22 4.00
N TYR A 87 1.01 5.74 2.77
CA TYR A 87 1.67 5.09 1.63
C TYR A 87 3.08 5.64 1.41
N VAL A 88 4.08 4.76 1.47
CA VAL A 88 5.48 5.09 1.17
C VAL A 88 5.84 4.60 -0.22
N GLU A 89 5.90 5.51 -1.19
CA GLU A 89 6.19 5.16 -2.58
C GLU A 89 7.61 4.58 -2.76
N PRO A 90 7.75 3.40 -3.39
CA PRO A 90 9.05 2.85 -3.77
C PRO A 90 9.73 3.70 -4.86
N LYS A 91 11.00 4.04 -4.65
CA LYS A 91 11.82 4.78 -5.61
C LYS A 91 12.66 3.84 -6.45
N ARG A 92 12.51 3.91 -7.77
CA ARG A 92 13.38 3.18 -8.71
C ARG A 92 14.77 3.80 -8.73
N ILE A 93 15.78 2.97 -8.54
CA ILE A 93 17.21 3.29 -8.60
C ILE A 93 17.85 2.33 -9.59
N ILE A 94 18.58 2.85 -10.57
CA ILE A 94 19.32 2.03 -11.52
C ILE A 94 20.68 1.71 -10.88
N LEU A 95 20.94 0.45 -10.57
CA LEU A 95 22.22 0.03 -9.97
C LEU A 95 23.32 -0.07 -11.02
N ASN A 96 22.99 -0.65 -12.17
CA ASN A 96 23.92 -0.87 -13.27
C ASN A 96 23.14 -1.12 -14.56
N SER A 97 23.83 -1.13 -15.70
CA SER A 97 23.33 -1.61 -16.98
C SER A 97 24.21 -2.74 -17.50
N THR A 98 23.61 -3.69 -18.21
CA THR A 98 24.31 -4.82 -18.81
C THR A 98 23.93 -4.96 -20.28
N ARG A 99 24.90 -5.30 -21.13
CA ARG A 99 24.65 -5.59 -22.54
C ARG A 99 24.16 -7.01 -22.68
N VAL A 100 23.01 -7.17 -23.32
CA VAL A 100 22.41 -8.47 -23.63
C VAL A 100 22.11 -8.56 -25.12
N TYR A 101 22.38 -9.71 -25.70
CA TYR A 101 21.99 -10.00 -27.08
C TYR A 101 20.61 -10.64 -27.07
N LYS A 102 19.60 -9.94 -27.61
CA LYS A 102 18.23 -10.46 -27.74
C LYS A 102 17.84 -10.53 -29.21
N LYS A 103 17.06 -11.56 -29.54
CA LYS A 103 16.47 -11.72 -30.87
C LYS A 103 15.25 -10.80 -30.99
N VAL A 104 15.33 -9.80 -31.86
CA VAL A 104 14.25 -8.85 -32.13
C VAL A 104 13.96 -8.87 -33.64
N LYS A 105 12.72 -9.18 -34.03
CA LYS A 105 12.31 -9.30 -35.44
C LYS A 105 13.28 -10.18 -36.27
N ASN A 106 13.59 -11.37 -35.74
CA ASN A 106 14.49 -12.36 -36.35
C ASN A 106 15.98 -11.98 -36.49
N LYS A 107 16.44 -10.84 -35.94
CA LYS A 107 17.85 -10.46 -35.90
C LYS A 107 18.35 -10.34 -34.45
N TYR A 108 19.58 -10.73 -34.17
CA TYR A 108 20.21 -10.49 -32.87
C TYR A 108 20.62 -9.02 -32.77
N LYS A 109 20.18 -8.35 -31.70
CA LYS A 109 20.58 -6.98 -31.38
C LYS A 109 21.26 -6.96 -30.02
N CYS A 110 22.40 -6.29 -29.95
CA CYS A 110 23.01 -5.90 -28.68
C CYS A 110 22.18 -4.77 -28.09
N MET A 111 21.61 -4.99 -26.91
CA MET A 111 20.80 -4.00 -26.20
C MET A 111 21.33 -3.84 -24.80
N GLU A 112 21.25 -2.62 -24.29
CA GLU A 112 21.54 -2.32 -22.90
C GLU A 112 20.28 -2.56 -22.06
N VAL A 113 20.43 -3.29 -20.96
CA VAL A 113 19.36 -3.61 -20.02
C VAL A 113 19.78 -3.17 -18.63
N GLU A 114 18.96 -2.32 -18.04
CA GLU A 114 19.12 -1.79 -16.70
C GLU A 114 18.83 -2.88 -15.65
N LYS A 115 19.62 -2.85 -14.57
CA LYS A 115 19.37 -3.58 -13.33
C LYS A 115 18.76 -2.61 -12.33
N ASP A 116 17.47 -2.81 -12.08
CA ASP A 116 16.69 -1.95 -11.21
C ASP A 116 16.77 -2.41 -9.75
N PHE A 117 16.82 -1.44 -8.84
CA PHE A 117 16.56 -1.58 -7.42
C PHE A 117 15.41 -0.67 -7.02
N TYR A 118 14.45 -1.19 -6.27
CA TYR A 118 13.31 -0.41 -5.81
C TYR A 118 13.48 -0.17 -4.31
N TYR A 119 13.79 1.07 -3.94
CA TYR A 119 14.02 1.48 -2.56
C TYR A 119 12.74 2.03 -1.92
N VAL A 120 12.27 1.38 -0.87
CA VAL A 120 11.23 1.93 0.01
C VAL A 120 11.93 2.63 1.18
N SER A 121 11.58 3.89 1.44
CA SER A 121 12.28 4.68 2.46
C SER A 121 11.98 4.17 3.86
N ILE A 122 12.98 3.53 4.49
CA ILE A 122 12.89 3.01 5.86
C ILE A 122 12.40 4.08 6.83
N LEU A 123 12.98 5.29 6.79
CA LEU A 123 12.61 6.38 7.69
C LEU A 123 11.14 6.80 7.51
N LYS A 124 10.66 6.91 6.27
CA LYS A 124 9.25 7.22 6.03
C LYS A 124 8.34 6.09 6.51
N THR A 125 8.71 4.84 6.24
CA THR A 125 7.94 3.67 6.70
C THR A 125 7.83 3.64 8.21
N LEU A 126 8.95 3.88 8.92
CA LEU A 126 8.96 3.99 10.38
C LEU A 126 8.11 5.16 10.85
N GLN A 127 8.22 6.34 10.22
CA GLN A 127 7.39 7.49 10.56
C GLN A 127 5.91 7.16 10.45
N GLU A 128 5.47 6.49 9.38
CA GLU A 128 4.07 6.09 9.20
C GLU A 128 3.63 5.03 10.23
N GLN A 129 4.48 4.04 10.52
CA GLN A 129 4.16 3.00 11.51
C GLN A 129 4.09 3.56 12.94
N LEU A 130 4.99 4.48 13.29
CA LEU A 130 5.06 5.07 14.63
C LEU A 130 3.98 6.13 14.88
N GLN A 131 3.21 6.54 13.86
CA GLN A 131 1.99 7.33 14.07
C GLN A 131 0.91 6.54 14.81
N PHE A 132 0.93 5.20 14.73
CA PHE A 132 -0.02 4.35 15.45
C PHE A 132 0.43 4.21 16.91
N LYS A 133 -0.39 4.74 17.83
CA LYS A 133 -0.09 4.77 19.28
C LYS A 133 0.25 3.40 19.86
N ASP A 134 -0.47 2.36 19.43
CA ASP A 134 -0.26 1.00 19.93
C ASP A 134 1.14 0.48 19.54
N ILE A 135 1.56 0.72 18.28
CA ILE A 135 2.90 0.34 17.80
C ILE A 135 3.96 1.15 18.55
N LEU A 136 3.76 2.45 18.67
CA LEU A 136 4.68 3.33 19.39
C LEU A 136 4.85 2.88 20.84
N GLN A 137 3.74 2.54 21.51
CA GLN A 137 3.75 2.02 22.88
C GLN A 137 4.49 0.69 22.96
N MET A 138 4.28 -0.24 22.02
CA MET A 138 5.01 -1.51 21.99
C MET A 138 6.52 -1.29 21.89
N VAL A 139 6.98 -0.37 21.03
CA VAL A 139 8.41 -0.04 20.89
C VAL A 139 9.02 0.46 22.19
N PHE A 140 8.29 1.30 22.94
CA PHE A 140 8.80 1.83 24.21
C PHE A 140 8.63 0.89 25.41
N SER A 141 7.62 0.02 25.41
CA SER A 141 7.26 -0.81 26.58
C SER A 141 8.28 -1.93 26.88
N ASN A 142 9.00 -2.42 25.86
CA ASN A 142 9.93 -3.56 26.02
C ASN A 142 11.22 -3.22 26.79
N SER A 143 11.53 -1.95 27.00
CA SER A 143 12.76 -1.52 27.68
C SER A 143 12.76 -1.80 29.19
N ALA A 144 11.60 -2.01 29.81
CA ALA A 144 11.48 -2.10 31.28
C ALA A 144 11.46 -3.55 31.84
N SER A 145 11.02 -4.55 31.08
CA SER A 145 10.77 -5.91 31.58
C SER A 145 11.96 -6.88 31.40
N CYS A 146 12.85 -6.61 30.45
CA CYS A 146 13.92 -7.53 30.03
C CYS A 146 15.11 -7.64 30.99
N LEU A 147 15.07 -7.00 32.16
CA LEU A 147 16.17 -6.95 33.12
C LEU A 147 16.03 -7.90 34.32
N GLN A 148 14.88 -8.59 34.48
CA GLN A 148 14.58 -9.28 35.73
C GLN A 148 14.94 -10.78 35.78
N ASN A 149 15.02 -11.49 34.65
CA ASN A 149 15.37 -12.92 34.62
C ASN A 149 16.56 -13.20 33.69
N ASN A 150 17.74 -13.45 34.28
CA ASN A 150 18.97 -13.77 33.53
C ASN A 150 19.11 -15.25 33.14
N GLU A 151 18.08 -16.07 33.35
CA GLU A 151 18.16 -17.52 33.07
C GLU A 151 17.90 -17.87 31.60
N TYR A 152 17.17 -17.02 30.87
CA TYR A 152 16.81 -17.24 29.47
C TYR A 152 16.97 -15.96 28.64
N LEU A 153 17.29 -16.13 27.36
CA LEU A 153 17.28 -15.04 26.38
C LEU A 153 15.86 -14.89 25.82
N GLU A 154 15.15 -13.86 26.27
CA GLU A 154 13.77 -13.55 25.85
C GLU A 154 13.73 -12.49 24.74
N ASP A 155 14.75 -11.65 24.63
CA ASP A 155 14.86 -10.57 23.64
C ASP A 155 16.28 -10.50 23.06
N PHE A 156 16.39 -10.05 21.80
CA PHE A 156 17.64 -9.75 21.12
C PHE A 156 18.51 -8.76 21.92
N ASP A 157 17.88 -7.82 22.61
CA ASP A 157 18.55 -6.82 23.44
C ASP A 157 19.29 -7.41 24.64
N GLN A 158 19.00 -8.66 25.01
CA GLN A 158 19.73 -9.38 26.06
C GLN A 158 21.02 -10.03 25.55
N GLY A 159 21.21 -10.08 24.23
CA GLY A 159 22.39 -10.68 23.61
C GLY A 159 23.69 -9.95 23.95
N LEU A 160 24.79 -10.72 24.08
CA LEU A 160 26.13 -10.20 24.33
C LEU A 160 26.55 -9.13 23.30
N LEU A 161 26.15 -9.30 22.05
CA LEU A 161 26.42 -8.36 20.98
C LEU A 161 25.87 -6.97 21.32
N VAL A 162 24.61 -6.89 21.75
CA VAL A 162 23.92 -5.62 22.07
C VAL A 162 24.44 -5.06 23.40
N LYS A 163 24.42 -5.86 24.47
CA LYS A 163 24.75 -5.39 25.83
C LYS A 163 26.21 -4.99 26.02
N LYS A 164 27.15 -5.62 25.31
CA LYS A 164 28.59 -5.49 25.64
C LYS A 164 29.47 -5.13 24.46
N MET A 165 29.13 -5.54 23.25
CA MET A 165 30.04 -5.41 22.11
C MET A 165 29.71 -4.22 21.20
N HIS A 166 28.44 -3.82 21.12
CA HIS A 166 28.01 -2.80 20.17
C HIS A 166 28.17 -1.38 20.74
N PRO A 167 28.96 -0.49 20.11
CA PRO A 167 29.35 0.80 20.70
C PRO A 167 28.18 1.78 20.90
N LEU A 168 27.12 1.67 20.10
CA LEU A 168 25.90 2.45 20.27
C LEU A 168 24.90 1.78 21.23
N PHE A 169 24.45 0.57 20.88
CA PHE A 169 23.39 -0.14 21.61
C PHE A 169 23.76 -0.63 23.02
N SER A 170 25.04 -0.66 23.39
CA SER A 170 25.45 -0.94 24.78
C SER A 170 25.34 0.27 25.71
N TYR A 171 25.20 1.48 25.15
CA TYR A 171 25.11 2.73 25.90
C TYR A 171 23.72 3.36 25.84
N ASP A 172 23.06 3.28 24.68
CA ASP A 172 21.76 3.89 24.44
C ASP A 172 20.66 2.83 24.29
N ASP A 173 19.92 2.60 25.36
CA ASP A 173 18.79 1.68 25.40
C ASP A 173 17.60 2.18 24.55
N SER A 174 17.55 3.47 24.22
CA SER A 174 16.50 4.06 23.38
C SER A 174 16.80 3.97 21.88
N ALA A 175 17.99 3.51 21.50
CA ALA A 175 18.36 3.36 20.11
C ALA A 175 17.52 2.27 19.43
N LEU A 176 16.88 2.64 18.31
CA LEU A 176 16.13 1.72 17.47
C LEU A 176 17.08 0.78 16.73
N LYS A 177 16.86 -0.52 16.89
CA LYS A 177 17.68 -1.58 16.30
C LYS A 177 16.90 -2.20 15.15
N LEU A 178 17.43 -2.11 13.94
CA LEU A 178 16.82 -2.70 12.74
C LEU A 178 17.57 -3.96 12.36
N LEU A 179 16.89 -5.09 12.42
CA LEU A 179 17.43 -6.38 11.98
C LEU A 179 17.00 -6.61 10.53
N ILE A 180 17.95 -6.50 9.61
CA ILE A 180 17.69 -6.59 8.17
C ILE A 180 18.08 -7.99 7.70
N TYR A 181 17.13 -8.69 7.10
CA TYR A 181 17.33 -9.98 6.47
C TYR A 181 17.46 -9.81 4.97
N TYR A 182 18.19 -10.72 4.35
CA TYR A 182 18.28 -10.85 2.90
C TYR A 182 17.71 -12.20 2.49
N ASP A 183 16.85 -12.20 1.46
CA ASP A 183 16.36 -13.43 0.85
C ASP A 183 16.26 -13.31 -0.68
N ASP A 184 16.49 -14.42 -1.36
CA ASP A 184 16.38 -14.56 -2.80
C ASP A 184 15.10 -15.34 -3.13
N VAL A 185 14.12 -14.67 -3.74
CA VAL A 185 12.87 -15.32 -4.15
C VAL A 185 12.73 -15.34 -5.66
N ASN A 186 12.20 -16.45 -6.17
CA ASN A 186 11.87 -16.61 -7.57
C ASN A 186 10.39 -16.35 -7.78
N ILE A 187 10.05 -15.25 -8.45
CA ILE A 187 8.67 -14.92 -8.81
C ILE A 187 8.44 -15.35 -10.25
N VAL A 188 7.45 -16.22 -10.45
CA VAL A 188 7.01 -16.60 -11.79
C VAL A 188 5.89 -15.66 -12.20
N ASN A 189 6.05 -14.98 -13.34
CA ASN A 189 4.95 -14.25 -13.94
C ASN A 189 3.95 -15.26 -14.53
N PRO A 190 2.74 -15.40 -13.98
CA PRO A 190 1.77 -16.43 -14.39
C PRO A 190 1.29 -16.27 -15.84
N MET A 191 1.44 -15.08 -16.43
CA MET A 191 1.05 -14.82 -17.82
C MET A 191 2.13 -15.18 -18.85
N THR A 192 3.40 -15.20 -18.43
CA THR A 192 4.54 -15.42 -19.35
C THR A 192 5.38 -16.64 -18.99
N ASN A 193 5.12 -17.29 -17.86
CA ASN A 193 5.92 -18.37 -17.27
C ASN A 193 7.42 -18.03 -17.15
N LYS A 194 7.76 -16.74 -17.14
CA LYS A 194 9.13 -16.29 -16.90
C LYS A 194 9.35 -16.20 -15.39
N ALA A 195 10.37 -16.90 -14.93
CA ALA A 195 10.89 -16.73 -13.59
C ALA A 195 11.76 -15.46 -13.53
N HIS A 196 11.52 -14.65 -12.51
CA HIS A 196 12.30 -13.48 -12.16
C HIS A 196 12.86 -13.71 -10.76
N GLN A 197 14.19 -13.73 -10.64
CA GLN A 197 14.84 -13.73 -9.33
C GLN A 197 14.85 -12.30 -8.79
N LEU A 198 14.44 -12.14 -7.55
CA LEU A 198 14.45 -10.89 -6.82
C LEU A 198 15.16 -11.10 -5.48
N GLY A 199 16.11 -10.23 -5.17
CA GLY A 199 16.68 -10.11 -3.84
C GLY A 199 15.87 -9.12 -3.02
N PHE A 200 15.42 -9.54 -1.84
CA PHE A 200 14.69 -8.72 -0.89
C PHE A 200 15.55 -8.42 0.32
N PHE A 201 15.50 -7.17 0.78
CA PHE A 201 15.95 -6.78 2.12
C PHE A 201 14.70 -6.43 2.92
N TYR A 202 14.47 -7.09 4.06
CA TYR A 202 13.30 -6.86 4.91
C TYR A 202 13.61 -6.93 6.39
#